data_AF-A0A7H4PN46-F1
#
_entry.id   AF-A0A7H4PN46-F1
#
_cell.length_a   1.000
_cell.length_b   1.000
_cell.length_c   1.000
_cell.angle_alpha   90.00
_cell.angle_beta   90.00
_cell.angle_gamma   90.00
#
_symmetry.space_group_name_H-M   'P 1'
#
loop_
_entity.id
_entity.type
_entity.pdbx_description
1 polymer ?
#
loop_
_entity_poly.entity_id
_entity_poly.type
_entity_poly.pdbx_seq_one_letter_code
_entity_poly.pdbx_strand_id
1 'polypeptide(L)'
;MTPLKIFAERLLEEPVEVSATPSTRERKKIHQWYYRADDVKHKTALLVHLLKQPEATRSIVFVRKRERVHELAGWLREAGINTCWLEGEMVQAKT
;
A
#
# COMPACT_ATOMS: atom_id res chain seq x y z
N MET A 1 -1.93 31.75 18.78
CA MET A 1 -2.43 31.76 17.38
C MET A 1 -1.41 31.07 16.49
N THR A 2 -1.84 30.20 15.57
CA THR A 2 -0.93 29.49 14.66
C THR A 2 -0.46 30.43 13.52
N PRO A 3 0.77 30.26 12.98
CA PRO A 3 1.28 31.08 11.88
C PRO A 3 0.36 31.11 10.65
N LEU A 4 -0.34 30.01 10.38
CA LEU A 4 -1.28 29.88 9.28
C LEU A 4 -2.52 30.78 9.43
N LYS A 5 -3.03 30.96 10.65
CA LYS A 5 -4.20 31.83 10.91
C LYS A 5 -3.86 33.30 10.69
N ILE A 6 -2.71 33.74 11.17
CA ILE A 6 -2.22 35.11 10.97
C ILE A 6 -2.04 35.43 9.48
N PHE A 7 -1.59 34.45 8.70
CA PHE A 7 -1.46 34.61 7.25
C PHE A 7 -2.82 34.70 6.54
N ALA A 8 -3.78 33.85 6.91
CA ALA A 8 -5.13 33.86 6.35
C ALA A 8 -5.87 35.18 6.62
N GLU A 9 -5.78 35.72 7.84
CA GLU A 9 -6.41 36.98 8.25
C GLU A 9 -5.87 38.21 7.50
N ARG A 10 -4.61 38.16 7.03
CA ARG A 10 -4.00 39.26 6.28
C ARG A 10 -4.35 39.26 4.79
N LEU A 11 -4.76 38.12 4.25
CA LEU A 11 -4.89 37.92 2.81
C LEU A 11 -6.35 37.78 2.35
N LEU A 12 -7.25 37.34 3.24
CA LEU A 12 -8.63 37.03 2.91
C LEU A 12 -9.57 38.13 3.42
N GLU A 13 -10.55 38.50 2.59
CA GLU A 13 -11.62 39.43 2.95
C GLU A 13 -12.91 38.62 3.14
N GLU A 14 -13.53 38.72 4.32
CA GLU A 14 -14.71 37.96 4.75
C GLU A 14 -14.67 36.44 4.45
N PRO A 15 -13.65 35.69 4.91
CA PRO A 15 -13.55 34.27 4.60
C PRO A 15 -14.59 33.42 5.34
N VAL A 16 -15.15 32.43 4.64
CA VAL A 16 -15.95 31.36 5.24
C VAL A 16 -15.04 30.19 5.61
N GLU A 17 -15.00 29.84 6.89
CA GLU A 17 -14.22 28.69 7.39
C GLU A 17 -15.02 27.40 7.19
N VAL A 18 -14.50 26.49 6.37
CA VAL A 18 -15.03 25.13 6.21
C VAL A 18 -14.05 24.14 6.83
N SER A 19 -14.43 23.56 7.96
CA SER A 19 -13.68 22.48 8.58
C SER A 19 -14.42 21.15 8.37
N ALA A 20 -13.68 20.14 7.95
CA ALA A 20 -14.17 18.76 7.89
C ALA A 20 -13.43 17.98 8.96
N THR A 21 -14.17 17.39 9.91
CA THR A 21 -13.58 16.42 10.83
C THR A 21 -13.26 15.17 10.02
N PRO A 22 -11.97 14.82 9.81
CA PRO A 22 -11.67 13.56 9.18
C PRO A 22 -12.28 12.45 10.03
N SER A 23 -12.82 11.42 9.40
CA SER A 23 -13.20 10.20 10.11
C SER A 23 -11.93 9.66 10.78
N THR A 24 -11.73 9.97 12.06
CA THR A 24 -10.75 9.32 12.93
C THR A 24 -11.25 7.94 13.32
N ARG A 25 -11.79 7.17 12.36
CA ARG A 25 -11.84 5.73 12.49
C ARG A 25 -10.39 5.31 12.67
N GLU A 26 -10.04 5.11 13.92
CA GLU A 26 -8.79 4.51 14.35
C GLU A 26 -8.60 3.30 13.46
N ARG A 27 -7.66 3.40 12.51
CA ARG A 27 -7.33 2.26 11.67
C ARG A 27 -6.95 1.18 12.67
N LYS A 28 -7.70 0.06 12.68
CA LYS A 28 -7.41 -1.08 13.55
C LYS A 28 -5.90 -1.24 13.66
N LYS A 29 -5.38 -1.35 14.89
CA LYS A 29 -3.95 -1.44 15.17
C LYS A 29 -3.30 -2.42 14.17
N ILE A 30 -2.40 -1.91 13.33
CA ILE A 30 -1.79 -2.72 12.29
C ILE A 30 -0.74 -3.61 12.97
N HIS A 31 -0.98 -4.92 12.98
CA HIS A 31 0.01 -5.88 13.40
C HIS A 31 1.13 -5.95 12.36
N GLN A 32 2.35 -5.67 12.79
CA GLN A 32 3.52 -5.68 11.93
C GLN A 32 4.43 -6.84 12.34
N TRP A 33 4.84 -7.62 11.34
CA TRP A 33 5.70 -8.79 11.53
C TRP A 33 6.94 -8.63 10.67
N TYR A 34 8.09 -9.08 11.20
CA TYR A 34 9.36 -9.06 10.48
C TYR A 34 9.93 -10.47 10.43
N TYR A 35 10.01 -11.02 9.23
CA TYR A 35 10.59 -12.34 8.96
C TYR A 35 11.93 -12.19 8.27
N ARG A 36 12.94 -12.88 8.79
CA ARG A 36 14.24 -13.01 8.12
C ARG A 36 14.19 -14.22 7.19
N ALA A 37 14.75 -14.05 6.00
CA ALA A 37 14.95 -15.12 5.03
C ALA A 37 16.41 -15.11 4.61
N ASP A 38 16.99 -16.30 4.47
CA ASP A 38 18.42 -16.47 4.17
C ASP A 38 18.72 -16.18 2.71
N ASP A 39 17.78 -16.51 1.82
CA ASP A 39 17.88 -16.25 0.38
C ASP A 39 16.50 -15.95 -0.26
N VAL A 40 16.51 -15.71 -1.57
CA VAL A 40 15.29 -15.40 -2.34
C VAL A 40 14.33 -16.58 -2.38
N LYS A 41 14.81 -17.83 -2.48
CA LYS A 41 13.96 -19.01 -2.50
C LYS A 41 13.26 -19.19 -1.15
N HIS A 42 14.00 -19.03 -0.04
CA HIS A 42 13.44 -19.03 1.30
C HIS A 42 12.39 -17.91 1.45
N LYS A 43 12.69 -16.69 1.00
CA LYS A 43 11.74 -15.58 1.04
C LYS A 43 10.46 -15.86 0.25
N THR A 44 10.58 -16.44 -0.95
CA THR A 44 9.42 -16.80 -1.78
C THR A 44 8.61 -17.92 -1.14
N ALA A 45 9.25 -18.94 -0.56
CA ALA A 45 8.57 -20.02 0.16
C ALA A 45 7.77 -19.50 1.36
N LEU A 46 8.36 -18.59 2.15
CA LEU A 46 7.67 -17.92 3.26
C LEU A 46 6.45 -17.12 2.78
N LEU A 47 6.59 -16.37 1.69
CA LEU A 47 5.47 -15.63 1.12
C LEU A 47 4.34 -16.57 0.67
N VAL A 48 4.66 -17.64 -0.06
CA VAL A 48 3.68 -18.63 -0.50
C VAL A 48 2.97 -19.27 0.69
N HIS A 49 3.72 -19.61 1.74
CA HIS A 49 3.13 -20.14 2.97
C HIS A 49 2.14 -19.16 3.59
N LEU A 50 2.49 -17.87 3.73
CA LEU A 50 1.62 -16.84 4.27
C LEU A 50 0.36 -16.60 3.41
N LEU A 51 0.50 -16.62 2.09
CA LEU A 51 -0.61 -16.40 1.16
C LEU A 51 -1.58 -17.58 1.06
N LYS A 52 -1.15 -18.80 1.43
CA LYS A 52 -2.01 -19.99 1.49
C LYS A 52 -2.78 -20.11 2.81
N GLN A 53 -2.49 -19.27 3.80
CA GLN A 53 -3.22 -19.25 5.05
C GLN A 53 -4.68 -18.78 4.82
N PRO A 54 -5.67 -19.36 5.51
CA PRO A 54 -7.08 -19.04 5.29
C PRO A 54 -7.45 -17.58 5.60
N GLU A 55 -6.67 -16.89 6.43
CA GLU A 55 -6.86 -15.47 6.74
C GLU A 55 -6.44 -14.55 5.58
N ALA A 56 -5.58 -15.02 4.68
CA ALA A 56 -5.01 -14.25 3.58
C ALA A 56 -5.96 -14.23 2.35
N THR A 57 -7.15 -13.67 2.52
CA THR A 57 -8.18 -13.62 1.46
C THR A 57 -7.90 -12.58 0.38
N ARG A 58 -7.34 -11.42 0.76
CA ARG A 58 -6.98 -10.33 -0.14
C ARG A 58 -5.68 -9.69 0.36
N SER A 59 -4.62 -9.90 -0.40
CA SER A 59 -3.27 -9.50 0.00
C SER A 59 -2.65 -8.58 -1.05
N ILE A 60 -1.96 -7.53 -0.60
CA ILE A 60 -1.17 -6.65 -1.46
C ILE A 60 0.30 -6.90 -1.12
N VAL A 61 1.08 -7.31 -2.12
CA VAL A 61 2.52 -7.58 -1.96
C VAL A 61 3.29 -6.48 -2.66
N PHE A 62 4.03 -5.67 -1.89
CA PHE A 62 4.89 -4.65 -2.43
C PHE A 62 6.27 -5.21 -2.77
N VAL A 63 6.74 -4.92 -3.98
CA VAL A 63 8.07 -5.33 -4.46
C VAL A 63 8.80 -4.08 -4.94
N ARG A 64 10.11 -4.00 -4.66
CA ARG A 64 10.91 -2.79 -4.91
C ARG A 64 11.15 -2.49 -6.40
N LYS A 65 11.31 -3.53 -7.24
CA LYS A 65 11.70 -3.40 -8.65
C LYS A 65 10.65 -4.02 -9.55
N ARG A 66 10.39 -3.40 -10.71
CA ARG A 66 9.45 -3.90 -11.73
C ARG A 66 9.79 -5.31 -12.19
N GLU A 67 11.06 -5.57 -12.50
CA GLU A 67 11.45 -6.87 -13.02
C GLU A 67 11.24 -7.98 -11.98
N ARG A 68 11.15 -7.65 -10.69
CA ARG A 68 10.87 -8.63 -9.62
C ARG A 68 9.38 -8.90 -9.46
N VAL A 69 8.52 -7.99 -9.89
CA VAL A 69 7.08 -8.21 -9.93
C VAL A 69 6.75 -9.34 -10.92
N HIS A 70 7.31 -9.28 -12.13
CA HIS A 70 7.11 -10.32 -13.15
C HIS A 70 7.59 -11.70 -12.71
N GLU A 71 8.80 -11.79 -12.16
CA GLU A 71 9.33 -13.07 -11.64
C GLU A 71 8.45 -13.62 -10.51
N LEU A 72 8.06 -12.75 -9.57
CA LEU A 72 7.24 -13.15 -8.45
C LEU A 72 5.84 -13.61 -8.90
N ALA A 73 5.23 -12.91 -9.86
CA ALA A 73 3.95 -13.30 -10.44
C ALA A 73 4.03 -14.69 -11.10
N GLY A 74 5.13 -14.98 -11.79
CA GLY A 74 5.42 -16.32 -12.33
C GLY A 74 5.46 -17.39 -11.24
N TRP A 75 6.28 -17.19 -10.20
CA TRP A 75 6.40 -18.15 -9.10
C TRP A 75 5.09 -18.36 -8.33
N LEU A 76 4.33 -17.28 -8.11
CA LEU A 76 3.03 -17.38 -7.44
C LEU A 76 2.03 -18.16 -8.30
N ARG A 77 2.03 -17.96 -9.62
CA ARG A 77 1.18 -18.72 -10.54
C ARG A 77 1.55 -20.20 -10.57
N GLU A 78 2.83 -20.54 -10.60
CA GLU A 78 3.32 -21.92 -10.48
C GLU A 78 2.90 -22.56 -9.15
N ALA A 79 2.87 -21.78 -8.07
CA ALA A 79 2.38 -22.22 -6.76
C ALA A 79 0.85 -22.34 -6.65
N GLY A 80 0.11 -22.09 -7.73
CA GLY A 80 -1.35 -22.14 -7.81
C GLY A 80 -2.06 -20.90 -7.29
N ILE A 81 -1.34 -19.79 -7.08
CA ILE A 81 -1.89 -18.54 -6.56
C ILE A 81 -2.15 -17.59 -7.73
N ASN A 82 -3.41 -17.25 -7.96
CA ASN A 82 -3.76 -16.26 -8.98
C ASN A 82 -3.37 -14.86 -8.51
N THR A 83 -2.64 -14.11 -9.34
CA THR A 83 -2.13 -12.79 -8.99
C THR A 83 -2.35 -11.81 -10.13
N CYS A 84 -2.59 -10.55 -9.75
CA CYS A 84 -2.58 -9.41 -10.65
C CYS A 84 -1.54 -8.43 -10.11
N TRP A 85 -0.86 -7.70 -11.00
CA TRP A 85 0.17 -6.76 -10.61
C TRP A 85 -0.05 -5.39 -11.26
N LEU A 86 0.45 -4.37 -10.58
CA LEU A 86 0.41 -2.98 -11.01
C LEU A 86 1.85 -2.47 -11.15
N GLU A 87 2.10 -1.62 -12.13
CA GLU A 87 3.41 -1.04 -12.37
C GLU A 87 3.34 0.47 -12.61
N GLY A 88 4.44 1.19 -12.36
CA GLY A 88 4.45 2.65 -12.38
C GLY A 88 4.16 3.31 -13.73
N GLU A 89 4.48 2.66 -14.86
CA GLU A 89 4.05 3.12 -16.19
C GLU A 89 2.80 2.36 -16.64
N MET A 90 1.79 2.30 -15.78
CA MET A 90 0.46 2.07 -16.31
C MET A 90 0.07 3.31 -17.11
N VAL A 91 -0.26 3.11 -18.40
CA VAL A 91 -0.93 4.14 -19.19
C VAL A 91 -2.24 4.43 -18.45
N GLN A 92 -2.25 5.51 -17.67
CA GLN A 92 -3.49 6.04 -17.15
C GLN A 92 -4.32 6.38 -18.37
N ALA A 93 -5.41 5.65 -18.58
CA ALA A 93 -6.43 6.05 -19.53
C ALA A 93 -6.82 7.47 -19.11
N LYS A 94 -6.45 8.46 -19.93
CA LYS A 94 -6.90 9.82 -19.75
C LYS A 94 -8.43 9.77 -19.86
N THR A 95 -9.10 10.03 -18.73
CA THR A 95 -10.53 10.35 -18.74
C THR A 95 -10.67 11.80 -19.21
#